data_AF-A0A4U9D6I7-F1
#
_entry.id   AF-A0A4U9D6I7-F1
#
_cell.length_a   1.000
_cell.length_b   1.000
_cell.length_c   1.000
_cell.angle_alpha   90.00
_cell.angle_beta   90.00
_cell.angle_gamma   90.00
#
_symmetry.space_group_name_H-M   'P 1'
#
loop_
_entity.id
_entity.type
_entity.pdbx_description
1 polymer ?
#
loop_
_entity_poly.entity_id
_entity_poly.type
_entity_poly.pdbx_seq_one_letter_code
_entity_poly.pdbx_strand_id
1 'polypeptide(L)' 'MTLALVSSETFINLIERKVDVAIRAGTLTDSSLRARPLFNSYRKIIASPDYLSRHGTPQDVASLKDHQCLGFTEPFH' A
#
# COMPACT_ATOMS: atom_id res chain seq x y z
N MET A 1 16.97 25.93 -2.84
CA MET A 1 16.86 24.47 -3.01
C MET A 1 15.39 24.13 -3.06
N THR A 2 14.92 23.48 -4.11
CA THR A 2 13.48 23.23 -4.35
C THR A 2 13.23 21.74 -4.35
N LEU A 3 12.20 21.29 -3.63
CA LEU A 3 11.77 19.89 -3.63
C LEU A 3 10.69 19.70 -4.70
N ALA A 4 10.85 18.70 -5.56
CA ALA A 4 9.84 18.28 -6.53
C ALA A 4 9.32 16.90 -6.15
N LEU A 5 7.99 16.74 -6.09
CA LEU A 5 7.33 15.47 -5.78
C LEU A 5 6.60 14.97 -7.02
N VAL A 6 6.84 13.71 -7.37
CA VAL A 6 6.19 13.00 -8.47
C VAL A 6 5.68 11.65 -7.97
N SER A 7 4.55 11.18 -8.51
CA SER A 7 3.97 9.87 -8.17
C SER A 7 3.86 9.01 -9.43
N SER A 8 4.10 7.71 -9.29
CA SER A 8 4.00 6.72 -10.37
C SER A 8 3.89 5.32 -9.78
N GLU A 9 2.94 4.50 -10.26
CA GLU A 9 2.68 3.16 -9.71
C GLU A 9 3.63 2.08 -10.24
N THR A 10 4.17 2.23 -11.45
CA THR A 10 5.10 1.25 -12.03
C THR A 10 6.48 1.27 -11.37
N PHE A 11 7.18 0.12 -11.37
CA PHE A 11 8.62 0.05 -11.04
C PHE A 11 9.37 0.99 -11.98
N ILE A 12 9.69 2.18 -11.49
CA ILE A 12 10.39 3.19 -12.27
C ILE A 12 11.84 2.75 -12.39
N ASN A 13 12.32 2.61 -13.62
CA ASN A 13 13.73 2.76 -13.90
C ASN A 13 14.14 4.19 -13.51
N LEU A 14 14.62 4.37 -12.27
CA LEU A 14 15.03 5.66 -11.70
C LEU A 14 16.01 6.41 -12.63
N ILE A 15 16.79 5.65 -13.40
CA ILE A 15 17.79 6.13 -14.35
C ILE A 15 17.11 6.82 -15.55
N GLU A 16 16.00 6.27 -16.07
CA GLU A 16 15.31 6.85 -17.24
C GLU A 16 14.50 8.11 -16.90
N ARG A 17 13.99 8.23 -15.66
CA ARG A 17 13.08 9.33 -15.26
C ARG A 17 13.72 10.48 -14.50
N LYS A 18 15.05 10.49 -14.31
CA LYS A 18 15.78 11.57 -13.60
C LYS A 18 15.25 11.83 -12.19
N VAL A 19 14.96 10.77 -11.43
CA VAL A 19 14.54 10.89 -10.03
C VAL A 19 15.72 10.50 -9.15
N ASP A 20 16.08 11.36 -8.19
CA ASP A 20 17.22 11.11 -7.29
C ASP A 20 16.91 10.04 -6.23
N VAL A 21 15.66 10.00 -5.74
CA VAL A 21 15.22 9.11 -4.67
C VAL A 21 13.78 8.62 -4.92
N ALA A 22 13.55 7.32 -4.79
CA ALA A 22 12.20 6.75 -4.76
C ALA A 22 11.86 6.20 -3.37
N ILE A 23 10.63 6.44 -2.93
CA ILE A 23 10.04 5.83 -1.73
C ILE A 23 9.05 4.77 -2.20
N ARG A 24 9.29 3.50 -1.83
CA ARG A 24 8.49 2.35 -2.27
C ARG A 24 8.22 1.41 -1.09
N ALA A 25 7.04 0.80 -1.10
CA ALA A 25 6.70 -0.30 -0.21
C ALA A 25 7.04 -1.63 -0.89
N GLY A 26 7.74 -2.52 -0.19
CA GLY A 26 8.16 -3.83 -0.71
C GLY A 26 9.67 -4.02 -0.68
N THR A 27 10.10 -5.23 -1.02
CA THR A 27 11.52 -5.57 -1.14
C THR A 27 12.04 -5.12 -2.50
N LEU A 28 13.25 -4.57 -2.52
CA LEU A 28 13.93 -4.28 -3.79
C LEU A 28 14.30 -5.63 -4.45
N THR A 29 13.63 -5.96 -5.55
CA THR A 29 14.00 -7.10 -6.41
C THR A 29 15.26 -6.75 -7.20
N ASP A 30 16.04 -7.78 -7.55
CA ASP A 30 17.37 -7.73 -8.19
C ASP A 30 17.61 -6.46 -9.03
N SER A 31 18.50 -5.60 -8.53
CA SER A 31 18.77 -4.28 -9.08
C SER A 31 20.14 -3.78 -8.63
N SER A 32 20.79 -2.93 -9.45
CA SER A 32 21.99 -2.19 -9.06
C SER A 32 21.72 -1.06 -8.05
N LEU A 33 20.46 -0.84 -7.67
CA LEU A 33 20.05 0.21 -6.75
C LEU A 33 20.36 -0.16 -5.29
N ARG A 34 20.66 0.86 -4.47
CA ARG A 34 20.81 0.70 -3.02
C ARG A 34 19.50 1.05 -2.32
N ALA A 35 18.98 0.13 -1.52
CA ALA A 35 17.82 0.38 -0.66
C ALA A 35 18.25 0.72 0.78
N ARG A 36 17.48 1.59 1.43
CA ARG A 36 17.58 1.83 2.88
C ARG A 36 16.20 1.65 3.51
N PRO A 37 16.03 0.80 4.53
CA PRO A 37 14.74 0.65 5.20
C PRO A 37 14.35 1.97 5.88
N LEU A 38 13.08 2.36 5.72
CA LEU A 38 12.52 3.56 6.36
C LEU A 38 11.73 3.19 7.62
N PHE A 39 10.81 2.23 7.50
CA PHE A 39 10.00 1.71 8.60
C PHE A 39 9.32 0.40 8.16
N ASN A 40 8.76 -0.31 9.15
CA ASN A 40 7.87 -1.46 8.92
C ASN A 40 6.41 -1.01 9.02
N SER A 41 5.56 -1.46 8.09
CA SER A 41 4.13 -1.16 8.10
C SER A 41 3.32 -2.43 8.38
N TYR A 42 2.23 -2.29 9.15
CA TYR A 42 1.32 -3.37 9.48
C TYR A 42 -0.05 -3.11 8.88
N ARG A 43 -0.70 -4.15 8.35
CA ARG A 43 -2.08 -4.07 7.86
C ARG A 43 -3.06 -4.19 9.03
N LYS A 44 -4.12 -3.41 8.99
CA LYS A 44 -5.27 -3.52 9.91
C LYS A 44 -6.56 -3.56 9.10
N ILE A 45 -7.48 -4.41 9.52
CA ILE A 45 -8.87 -4.37 9.05
C ILE A 45 -9.57 -3.30 9.87
N ILE A 46 -10.22 -2.37 9.19
CA ILE A 46 -10.95 -1.27 9.82
C ILE A 46 -12.28 -1.06 9.08
N ALA A 47 -13.23 -0.48 9.78
CA ALA A 47 -14.50 -0.03 9.22
C ALA A 47 -14.91 1.26 9.93
N SER A 48 -15.78 2.06 9.29
CA SER A 48 -16.32 3.25 9.93
C SER A 48 -17.25 2.85 11.09
N PRO A 49 -17.33 3.66 12.16
CA PRO A 49 -18.27 3.40 13.25
C PRO A 49 -19.72 3.30 12.78
N ASP A 50 -20.11 4.13 11.81
CA ASP A 50 -21.44 4.10 11.21
C ASP A 50 -21.74 2.77 10.51
N TYR A 51 -20.79 2.22 9.75
CA TYR A 51 -20.95 0.90 9.12
C TYR A 51 -21.14 -0.19 10.17
N LEU A 52 -20.28 -0.22 11.20
CA LEU A 52 -20.38 -1.21 12.27
C LEU A 52 -21.68 -1.08 13.08
N SER A 53 -22.23 0.12 13.23
CA SER A 53 -23.52 0.32 13.91
C SER A 53 -24.70 -0.29 13.14
N ARG A 54 -24.63 -0.30 11.80
CA ARG A 54 -25.69 -0.81 10.92
C ARG A 54 -25.54 -2.29 10.60
N HIS A 55 -24.31 -2.78 10.51
CA HIS A 55 -23.99 -4.13 10.03
C HIS A 55 -23.41 -5.04 11.13
N GLY A 56 -23.17 -4.52 12.33
CA GLY A 56 -22.51 -5.25 13.42
C GLY A 56 -20.99 -5.28 13.31
N THR A 57 -20.32 -5.64 14.40
CA THR A 57 -18.87 -5.84 14.44
C THR A 57 -18.53 -7.31 14.21
N PRO A 58 -17.75 -7.65 13.16
CA PRO A 58 -17.33 -9.02 12.90
C PRO A 58 -16.48 -9.55 14.06
N GLN A 59 -16.83 -10.73 14.59
CA GLN A 59 -16.12 -11.36 15.72
C GLN A 59 -15.06 -12.37 15.26
N ASP A 60 -15.14 -12.82 14.02
CA ASP A 60 -14.19 -13.74 13.41
C ASP A 60 -14.01 -13.44 11.92
N VAL A 61 -13.01 -14.08 11.31
CA VAL A 61 -12.70 -13.90 9.88
C VAL A 61 -13.82 -14.43 8.98
N ALA A 62 -14.56 -15.45 9.41
CA ALA A 62 -15.62 -16.05 8.60
C ALA A 62 -16.79 -15.08 8.39
N SER A 63 -17.11 -14.28 9.42
CA SER A 63 -18.16 -13.25 9.37
C SER A 63 -17.89 -12.13 8.37
N LEU A 64 -16.64 -11.95 7.91
CA LEU A 64 -16.32 -10.97 6.85
C LEU A 64 -17.02 -11.29 5.53
N LYS A 65 -17.44 -12.53 5.29
CA LYS A 65 -18.22 -12.92 4.10
C LYS A 65 -19.58 -12.22 4.04
N ASP A 66 -20.12 -11.85 5.20
CA ASP A 66 -21.41 -11.17 5.32
C ASP A 66 -21.27 -9.65 5.33
N HIS A 67 -20.04 -9.14 5.20
CA HIS A 67 -19.70 -7.72 5.17
C HIS A 67 -19.21 -7.27 3.80
N GLN A 68 -19.51 -6.03 3.43
CA GLN A 68 -18.98 -5.41 2.24
C GLN A 68 -17.48 -5.09 2.42
N CYS A 69 -16.62 -5.89 1.79
CA CYS A 69 -15.17 -5.71 1.82
C CYS A 69 -14.71 -4.87 0.63
N LEU A 70 -13.92 -3.82 0.89
CA LEU A 70 -13.32 -2.97 -0.14
C LEU A 70 -11.90 -3.47 -0.45
N GLY A 71 -11.59 -3.67 -1.73
CA GLY A 71 -10.31 -4.19 -2.20
C GLY A 71 -9.71 -3.36 -3.35
N PHE A 72 -8.54 -3.78 -3.82
CA PHE A 72 -7.90 -3.21 -5.00
C PHE A 72 -8.53 -3.76 -6.29
N THR A 73 -8.47 -2.97 -7.37
CA THR A 73 -8.96 -3.35 -8.70
C THR A 73 -8.06 -4.37 -9.39
N GLU A 74 -6.77 -4.38 -9.08
CA GLU A 74 -5.79 -5.35 -9.56
C GLU A 74 -5.27 -6.17 -8.37
N PRO A 75 -5.22 -7.51 -8.48
CA PRO A 75 -4.55 -8.33 -7.48
C PRO A 75 -3.04 -8.01 -7.48
N PHE A 76 -2.41 -8.06 -6.30
CA PHE A 76 -0.95 -7.96 -6.20
C PHE A 76 -0.32 -9.06 -7.07
N HIS A 77 0.48 -8.66 -8.07
CA HIS A 77 1.38 -9.56 -8.81
C HIS A 77 2.57 -9.96 -7.93
#